data_AF-X8AQP8-F1
#
_entry.id   AF-X8AQP8-F1
#
_cell.length_a   1.000
_cell.length_b   1.000
_cell.length_c   1.000
_cell.angle_alpha   90.00
_cell.angle_beta   90.00
_cell.angle_gamma   90.00
#
_symmetry.space_group_name_H-M   'P 1'
#
loop_
_entity.id
_entity.type
_entity.pdbx_description
1 polymer ?
#
loop_
_entity_poly.entity_id
_entity_poly.type
_entity_poly.pdbx_seq_one_letter_code
_entity_poly.pdbx_strand_id
1 'polypeptide(L)'
;MFKMMGVTGVVIMIMLFITYRSISTVLLILVMVGFEMGTARGLVAVLGNYDLLGFSTFVVAMLSSLAIAAGTDYAIFLVGRYHEARQAGEDRETAYYTMFRGTYHVILGSGLTIAGRLFACTWRGCRISKHWVSRLRWDCSW
;
A
#
# COMPACT_ATOMS: atom_id res chain seq x y z
N MET A 1 -7.58 9.91 -17.63
CA MET A 1 -6.70 9.42 -16.55
C MET A 1 -6.66 10.34 -15.32
N PHE A 2 -6.55 11.67 -15.47
CA PHE A 2 -6.58 12.61 -14.34
C PHE A 2 -7.89 12.58 -13.52
N LYS A 3 -9.06 12.37 -14.16
CA LYS A 3 -10.33 12.15 -13.45
C LYS A 3 -10.28 10.98 -12.47
N MET A 4 -9.67 9.85 -12.85
CA MET A 4 -9.55 8.68 -11.97
C MET A 4 -8.66 8.98 -10.76
N MET A 5 -7.53 9.68 -10.95
CA MET A 5 -6.63 10.11 -9.87
C MET A 5 -7.33 11.05 -8.88
N GLY A 6 -8.05 12.04 -9.42
CA GLY A 6 -8.82 12.96 -8.60
C GLY A 6 -9.85 12.21 -7.75
N VAL A 7 -10.57 11.26 -8.34
CA VAL A 7 -11.56 10.45 -7.62
C VAL A 7 -10.90 9.59 -6.53
N THR A 8 -9.85 8.83 -6.83
CA THR A 8 -9.16 8.01 -5.82
C THR A 8 -8.52 8.85 -4.71
N GLY A 9 -7.91 10.00 -5.06
CA GLY A 9 -7.32 10.90 -4.08
C GLY A 9 -8.37 11.53 -3.15
N VAL A 10 -9.54 11.91 -3.69
CA VAL A 10 -10.66 12.43 -2.89
C VAL A 10 -11.23 11.34 -1.98
N VAL A 11 -11.40 10.11 -2.46
CA VAL A 11 -11.89 8.99 -1.62
C VAL A 11 -10.92 8.74 -0.46
N ILE A 12 -9.62 8.67 -0.73
CA ILE A 12 -8.59 8.49 0.31
C ILE A 12 -8.60 9.67 1.30
N MET A 13 -8.70 10.90 0.80
CA MET A 13 -8.80 12.11 1.63
C MET A 13 -10.00 12.05 2.58
N ILE A 14 -11.18 11.70 2.07
CA ILE A 14 -12.41 11.60 2.88
C ILE A 14 -12.25 10.50 3.94
N MET A 15 -11.76 9.32 3.56
CA MET A 15 -11.58 8.21 4.48
C MET A 15 -10.58 8.57 5.59
N LEU A 16 -9.45 9.20 5.25
CA LEU A 16 -8.46 9.67 6.22
C LEU A 16 -9.00 10.75 7.15
N PHE A 17 -9.78 11.69 6.60
CA PHE A 17 -10.39 12.76 7.38
C PHE A 17 -11.37 12.21 8.42
N ILE A 18 -12.15 11.19 8.06
CA ILE A 18 -13.06 10.48 8.98
C ILE A 18 -12.28 9.73 10.06
N THR A 19 -11.22 9.01 9.70
CA THR A 19 -10.46 8.16 10.64
C THR A 19 -9.66 8.97 11.66
N TYR A 20 -8.92 9.99 11.23
CA TYR A 20 -7.96 10.66 12.12
C TYR A 20 -8.48 11.94 12.76
N ARG A 21 -9.50 12.59 12.17
CA ARG A 21 -10.09 13.85 12.65
C ARG A 21 -9.06 14.99 12.90
N SER A 22 -7.80 14.82 12.48
CA SER A 22 -6.65 15.68 12.75
C SER A 22 -5.99 16.10 11.44
N ILE A 23 -6.04 17.41 11.16
CA ILE A 23 -5.60 18.00 9.88
C ILE A 23 -4.12 17.72 9.60
N SER A 24 -3.25 17.78 10.61
CA SER A 24 -1.81 17.59 10.44
C SER A 24 -1.47 16.17 9.98
N THR A 25 -2.16 15.16 10.52
CA THR A 25 -1.94 13.75 10.18
C THR A 25 -2.48 13.44 8.78
N VAL A 26 -3.65 13.98 8.44
CA VAL A 26 -4.24 13.84 7.11
C VAL A 26 -3.32 14.44 6.06
N LEU A 27 -2.76 15.63 6.29
CA LEU A 27 -1.90 16.31 5.33
C LEU A 27 -0.59 15.55 5.09
N LEU A 28 0.00 14.97 6.14
CA LEU A 28 1.21 14.14 6.03
C LEU A 28 0.96 12.88 5.18
N ILE A 29 -0.13 12.16 5.45
CA ILE A 29 -0.50 10.97 4.67
C ILE A 29 -0.87 11.36 3.23
N LEU A 30 -1.58 12.47 3.02
CA LEU A 30 -1.97 12.92 1.68
C LEU A 30 -0.75 13.25 0.81
N VAL A 31 0.27 13.90 1.38
CA VAL A 31 1.55 14.16 0.69
C VAL A 31 2.25 12.83 0.39
N MET A 32 2.27 11.90 1.34
CA MET A 32 2.91 10.61 1.14
C MET A 32 2.24 9.80 0.03
N VAL A 33 0.90 9.67 0.06
CA VAL A 33 0.11 8.98 -0.98
C VAL A 33 0.24 9.70 -2.33
N GLY A 34 0.24 11.03 -2.36
CA GLY A 34 0.46 11.79 -3.59
C GLY A 34 1.82 11.51 -4.22
N PHE A 35 2.87 11.47 -3.40
CA PHE A 35 4.22 11.10 -3.83
C PHE A 35 4.29 9.64 -4.29
N GLU A 36 3.60 8.74 -3.60
CA GLU A 36 3.51 7.32 -3.91
C GLU A 36 2.82 7.08 -5.27
N MET A 37 1.68 7.74 -5.52
CA MET A 37 0.97 7.67 -6.79
C MET A 37 1.82 8.21 -7.96
N GLY A 38 2.59 9.28 -7.72
CA GLY A 38 3.52 9.83 -8.70
C GLY A 38 4.66 8.87 -8.99
N THR A 39 5.31 8.35 -7.95
CA THR A 39 6.45 7.44 -8.04
C THR A 39 6.06 6.10 -8.66
N ALA A 40 4.93 5.51 -8.24
CA ALA A 40 4.43 4.26 -8.80
C ALA A 40 4.22 4.36 -10.31
N ARG A 41 3.65 5.48 -10.79
CA ARG A 41 3.49 5.71 -12.24
C ARG A 41 4.80 6.00 -12.96
N GLY A 42 5.68 6.80 -12.35
CA GLY A 42 7.00 7.07 -12.91
C GLY A 42 7.79 5.78 -13.09
N LEU A 43 7.80 4.93 -12.07
CA LEU A 43 8.46 3.63 -12.09
C LEU A 43 7.87 2.71 -13.17
N VAL A 44 6.55 2.69 -13.30
CA VAL A 44 5.84 1.92 -14.35
C VAL A 44 6.15 2.44 -15.75
N ALA A 45 6.19 3.76 -15.95
CA ALA A 45 6.51 4.36 -17.24
C ALA A 45 7.96 4.04 -17.64
N VAL A 46 8.88 4.08 -16.68
CA VAL A 46 10.28 3.69 -16.89
C VAL A 46 10.38 2.21 -17.23
N LEU A 47 9.78 1.32 -16.41
CA LEU A 47 9.80 -0.12 -16.64
C LEU A 47 9.17 -0.53 -17.98
N GLY A 48 8.09 0.15 -18.40
CA GLY A 48 7.46 -0.07 -19.69
C GLY A 48 8.30 0.40 -20.88
N ASN A 49 9.12 1.44 -20.71
CA ASN A 49 9.97 1.98 -21.79
C ASN A 49 11.21 1.11 -22.05
N TYR A 50 11.65 0.35 -21.05
CA TYR A 50 12.82 -0.52 -21.18
C TYR A 50 12.51 -1.92 -21.75
N ASP A 51 11.24 -2.24 -22.06
CA ASP A 51 10.79 -3.57 -22.54
C ASP A 51 11.31 -4.75 -21.68
N LEU A 52 11.77 -4.48 -20.46
CA LEU A 52 12.53 -5.41 -19.63
C LEU A 52 11.68 -6.58 -19.12
N LEU A 53 10.36 -6.45 -19.23
CA LEU A 53 9.37 -7.40 -18.78
C LEU A 53 8.25 -7.43 -19.83
N GLY A 54 8.12 -8.53 -20.57
CA GLY A 54 6.97 -8.81 -21.45
C GLY A 54 5.65 -9.01 -20.69
N PHE A 55 5.41 -8.22 -19.64
CA PHE A 55 4.19 -8.19 -18.87
C PHE A 55 3.15 -7.37 -19.63
N SER A 56 1.97 -7.96 -19.80
CA SER A 56 0.80 -7.24 -20.32
C SER A 56 0.57 -5.97 -19.51
N THR A 57 0.15 -4.89 -20.18
CA THR A 57 -0.27 -3.61 -19.57
C THR A 57 -1.27 -3.81 -18.42
N PHE A 58 -2.03 -4.90 -18.45
CA PHE A 58 -2.91 -5.34 -17.37
C PHE A 58 -2.17 -5.69 -16.06
N VAL A 59 -1.09 -6.48 -16.14
CA VAL A 59 -0.31 -6.91 -14.96
C VAL A 59 0.38 -5.71 -14.31
N VAL A 60 0.92 -4.82 -15.13
CA VAL A 60 1.60 -3.61 -14.67
C VAL A 60 0.63 -2.68 -13.94
N ALA A 61 -0.56 -2.45 -14.50
CA ALA A 61 -1.61 -1.67 -13.84
C ALA A 61 -2.08 -2.31 -12.52
N MET A 62 -2.21 -3.64 -12.49
CA MET A 62 -2.59 -4.38 -11.28
C MET A 62 -1.53 -4.25 -10.18
N LEU A 63 -0.25 -4.45 -10.51
CA LEU A 63 0.87 -4.31 -9.56
C LEU A 63 0.97 -2.89 -9.00
N SER A 64 0.71 -1.88 -9.84
CA SER A 64 0.72 -0.48 -9.42
C SER A 64 -0.40 -0.19 -8.42
N SER A 65 -1.61 -0.68 -8.69
CA SER A 65 -2.73 -0.52 -7.76
C SER A 65 -2.51 -1.25 -6.43
N LEU A 66 -1.90 -2.44 -6.47
CA LEU A 66 -1.56 -3.22 -5.28
C LEU A 66 -0.47 -2.53 -4.45
N ALA A 67 0.55 -1.97 -5.11
CA ALA A 67 1.61 -1.23 -4.43
C ALA A 67 1.05 -0.02 -3.67
N ILE A 68 0.22 0.79 -4.34
CA ILE A 68 -0.41 1.97 -3.73
C ILE A 68 -1.32 1.57 -2.55
N ALA A 69 -2.09 0.48 -2.70
CA ALA A 69 -2.94 -0.01 -1.62
C ALA A 69 -2.11 -0.45 -0.40
N ALA A 70 -1.07 -1.26 -0.62
CA ALA A 70 -0.20 -1.74 0.45
C ALA A 70 0.57 -0.60 1.14
N GLY A 71 1.10 0.37 0.38
CA GLY A 71 1.82 1.50 0.95
C GLY A 71 0.92 2.42 1.78
N THR A 72 -0.30 2.67 1.30
CA THR A 72 -1.31 3.43 2.06
C THR A 72 -1.67 2.73 3.37
N ASP A 73 -1.92 1.41 3.34
CA ASP A 73 -2.26 0.63 4.52
C ASP A 73 -1.11 0.62 5.56
N TYR A 74 0.15 0.54 5.11
CA TYR A 74 1.31 0.64 5.99
C TYR A 74 1.50 2.04 6.60
N ALA A 75 1.26 3.10 5.81
CA ALA A 75 1.34 4.48 6.31
C ALA A 75 0.30 4.73 7.41
N ILE A 76 -0.94 4.28 7.21
CA ILE A 76 -2.03 4.36 8.20
C ILE A 76 -1.64 3.58 9.46
N PHE A 77 -1.14 2.35 9.30
CA PHE A 77 -0.76 1.50 10.44
C PHE A 77 0.35 2.12 11.30
N LEU A 78 1.43 2.63 10.67
CA LEU A 78 2.53 3.32 11.35
C LEU A 78 2.04 4.55 12.11
N VAL A 79 1.24 5.38 11.46
CA VAL A 79 0.70 6.61 12.06
C VAL A 79 -0.27 6.29 13.20
N GLY A 80 -1.09 5.25 13.06
CA GLY A 80 -1.98 4.77 14.12
C GLY A 80 -1.21 4.40 15.39
N ARG A 81 -0.16 3.58 15.25
CA ARG A 81 0.71 3.18 16.36
C ARG A 81 1.47 4.35 16.99
N TYR A 82 1.86 5.35 16.19
CA TYR A 82 2.48 6.57 16.70
C TYR A 82 1.49 7.39 17.57
N HIS A 83 0.25 7.52 17.12
CA HIS A 83 -0.79 8.21 17.90
C HIS A 83 -1.14 7.47 19.19
N GLU A 84 -1.21 6.13 19.17
CA GLU A 84 -1.39 5.31 20.39
C GLU A 84 -0.27 5.59 21.41
N ALA A 85 1.00 5.58 21.00
CA ALA A 85 2.13 5.85 21.88
C ALA A 85 2.11 7.30 22.43
N ARG A 86 1.70 8.27 21.59
CA ARG A 86 1.53 9.66 22.03
C ARG A 86 0.37 9.85 23.01
N GLN A 87 -0.73 9.12 22.84
CA GLN A 87 -1.86 9.12 23.77
C GLN A 87 -1.53 8.41 25.08
N ALA A 88 -0.63 7.42 25.05
CA ALA A 88 -0.07 6.77 26.22
C ALA A 88 0.89 7.68 27.03
N GLY A 89 1.17 8.90 26.55
CA GLY A 89 1.96 9.90 27.27
C GLY A 89 3.46 9.90 26.95
N GLU A 90 3.91 9.13 25.96
CA GLU A 90 5.32 9.10 25.56
C GLU A 90 5.76 10.39 24.87
N ASP A 91 7.02 10.80 25.06
CA ASP A 91 7.61 11.93 24.33
C ASP A 91 7.68 11.64 22.81
N ARG A 92 7.81 12.68 21.98
CA ARG A 92 7.85 12.55 20.51
C ARG A 92 8.91 11.57 20.02
N GLU A 93 10.10 11.61 20.61
CA GLU A 93 11.20 10.73 20.21
C GLU A 93 10.95 9.29 20.68
N THR A 94 10.51 9.12 21.92
CA THR A 94 10.19 7.80 22.49
C THR A 94 9.05 7.13 21.73
N ALA A 95 7.98 7.87 21.44
CA ALA A 95 6.82 7.38 20.67
C ALA A 95 7.21 6.90 19.26
N TYR A 96 8.20 7.55 18.62
CA TYR A 96 8.71 7.09 17.33
C TYR A 96 9.43 5.74 17.46
N TYR A 97 10.32 5.59 18.44
CA TYR A 97 11.04 4.32 18.64
C TYR A 97 10.10 3.18 19.08
N THR A 98 9.12 3.46 19.92
CA THR A 98 8.10 2.50 20.35
C THR A 98 7.26 2.04 19.17
N MET A 99 6.75 2.99 18.36
CA MET A 99 6.02 2.68 17.13
C MET A 99 6.88 1.84 16.18
N PHE A 100 8.13 2.22 15.96
CA PHE A 100 9.01 1.54 15.03
C PHE A 100 9.28 0.10 15.48
N ARG A 101 9.64 -0.12 16.75
CA ARG A 101 9.89 -1.46 17.32
C ARG A 101 8.67 -2.39 17.28
N GLY A 102 7.46 -1.87 17.48
CA GLY A 102 6.25 -2.69 17.42
C GLY A 102 5.78 -3.00 16.00
N THR A 103 6.21 -2.21 15.00
CA THR A 103 5.61 -2.24 13.67
C THR A 103 6.51 -2.85 12.61
N TYR A 104 7.84 -2.71 12.74
CA TYR A 104 8.79 -3.13 11.69
C TYR A 104 8.65 -4.62 11.35
N HIS A 105 8.45 -5.50 12.34
CA HIS A 105 8.36 -6.94 12.10
C HIS A 105 7.06 -7.32 11.35
N VAL A 106 5.97 -6.57 11.54
CA VAL A 106 4.68 -6.82 10.86
C VAL A 106 4.78 -6.41 9.38
N ILE A 107 5.36 -5.23 9.12
CA ILE A 107 5.54 -4.72 7.75
C ILE A 107 6.52 -5.61 6.99
N LEU A 108 7.64 -5.99 7.61
CA LEU A 108 8.60 -6.89 6.97
C LEU A 108 8.00 -8.27 6.72
N GLY A 109 7.26 -8.86 7.67
CA GLY A 109 6.64 -10.17 7.48
C GLY A 109 5.60 -10.21 6.36
N SER A 110 4.72 -9.20 6.31
CA SER A 110 3.71 -9.06 5.26
C SER A 110 4.33 -8.77 3.89
N GLY A 111 5.26 -7.81 3.81
CA GLY A 111 5.99 -7.48 2.59
C GLY A 111 6.78 -8.66 2.03
N LEU A 112 7.47 -9.42 2.89
CA LEU A 112 8.23 -10.60 2.48
C LEU A 112 7.33 -11.71 1.92
N THR A 113 6.13 -11.87 2.48
CA THR A 113 5.15 -12.86 1.99
C THR A 113 4.66 -12.51 0.58
N ILE A 114 4.33 -11.23 0.35
CA ILE A 114 3.90 -10.74 -0.96
C ILE A 114 5.04 -10.88 -1.97
N ALA A 115 6.25 -10.45 -1.61
CA ALA A 115 7.44 -10.57 -2.46
C ALA A 115 7.76 -12.03 -2.80
N GLY A 116 7.72 -12.93 -1.81
CA GLY A 116 7.96 -14.36 -2.00
C GLY A 116 6.92 -14.99 -2.92
N ARG A 117 5.63 -14.63 -2.78
CA ARG A 117 4.57 -15.14 -3.65
C ARG A 117 4.71 -14.61 -5.08
N LEU A 118 5.01 -13.32 -5.25
CA LEU A 118 5.22 -12.72 -6.57
C LEU A 118 6.45 -13.32 -7.27
N PHE A 119 7.56 -13.45 -6.55
CA PHE A 119 8.79 -14.08 -7.06
C PHE A 119 8.54 -15.53 -7.49
N ALA A 120 7.87 -16.32 -6.65
CA ALA A 120 7.52 -17.71 -6.99
C ALA A 120 6.58 -17.80 -8.21
N CYS A 121 5.62 -16.88 -8.34
CA CYS A 121 4.73 -16.80 -9.50
C CYS A 121 5.48 -16.49 -10.80
N THR A 122 6.41 -15.53 -10.75
CA THR A 122 7.25 -15.16 -11.91
C THR A 122 8.17 -16.32 -12.30
N TRP A 123 8.83 -16.97 -11.34
CA TRP A 123 9.72 -18.11 -11.61
C TRP A 123 9.00 -19.30 -12.24
N ARG A 124 7.78 -19.60 -11.77
CA ARG A 124 7.00 -20.74 -12.27
C ARG A 124 6.25 -20.45 -13.57
N GLY A 125 6.38 -19.25 -14.17
CA GLY A 125 5.63 -18.88 -15.38
C GLY A 125 4.12 -19.11 -15.22
N CYS A 126 3.59 -18.89 -14.01
CA CYS A 126 2.24 -19.30 -13.69
C CYS A 126 1.24 -18.36 -14.39
N ARG A 127 0.67 -18.85 -15.49
CA ARG A 127 -0.49 -18.24 -16.16
C ARG A 127 -1.60 -18.15 -15.10
N ILE A 128 -1.95 -16.94 -14.67
CA ILE A 128 -3.09 -16.68 -13.77
C ILE A 128 -4.33 -17.24 -14.47
N SER A 129 -4.63 -18.51 -14.21
CA SER A 129 -5.83 -19.16 -14.72
C SER A 129 -7.00 -18.51 -14.02
N LYS A 130 -7.98 -18.03 -14.80
CA LYS A 130 -9.22 -17.39 -14.32
C LYS A 130 -9.95 -18.23 -13.25
N HIS A 131 -9.60 -19.52 -13.13
CA HIS A 131 -10.04 -20.42 -12.08
C HIS A 131 -9.63 -20.05 -10.64
N TRP A 132 -8.54 -19.30 -10.44
CA TRP A 132 -8.12 -18.88 -9.09
C TRP A 132 -9.01 -17.76 -8.53
N VAL A 133 -9.55 -16.89 -9.39
CA VAL A 133 -10.48 -15.82 -9.00
C VAL A 133 -11.84 -16.41 -8.60
N SER A 134 -12.29 -17.49 -9.24
CA SER A 134 -13.57 -18.14 -8.91
C SER A 134 -13.51 -19.10 -7.70
N ARG A 135 -12.32 -19.44 -7.20
CA ARG A 135 -12.14 -20.27 -5.99
C ARG A 135 -11.92 -19.49 -4.71
N LEU A 136 -11.73 -18.18 -4.77
CA LEU A 136 -11.87 -17.28 -3.62
C LEU A 136 -13.36 -17.04 -3.33
N ARG A 137 -14.07 -18.14 -3.04
CA ARG A 137 -15.34 -18.05 -2.32
C ARG A 137 -14.93 -17.77 -0.88
N TRP A 138 -15.05 -16.52 -0.48
CA TRP A 138 -15.02 -16.13 0.92
C TRP A 138 -16.22 -16.81 1.58
N ASP A 139 -16.06 -18.05 2.04
CA ASP A 139 -16.93 -18.58 3.09
C ASP A 139 -16.59 -17.81 4.36
N CYS A 140 -17.18 -16.62 4.48
CA CYS A 140 -17.27 -15.88 5.72
C CYS A 140 -18.22 -16.66 6.64
N SER A 141 -17.65 -17.60 7.39
CA SER A 141 -18.29 -18.23 8.53
C SER A 141 -17.55 -17.87 9.83
N TRP A 142 -17.30 -16.57 10.04
CA TRP A 142 -16.91 -15.96 11.32
C TRP A 142 -17.40 -14.52 11.32
#